data_AF-S8C9N9-F1
#
_entry.id   AF-S8C9N9-F1
#
_cell.length_a   1.000
_cell.length_b   1.000
_cell.length_c   1.000
_cell.angle_alpha   90.00
_cell.angle_beta   90.00
_cell.angle_gamma   90.00
#
_symmetry.space_group_name_H-M   'P 1'
#
loop_
_entity.id
_entity.type
_entity.pdbx_description
1 polymer ?
#
loop_
_entity_poly.entity_id
_entity_poly.type
_entity_poly.pdbx_seq_one_letter_code
_entity_poly.pdbx_strand_id
1 'polypeptide(L)' 'MTARCCSAIPFQTINGLRHLAEASRFKAWFLDQFGVLHDGKQPYPGAITACTEFCEVS' A
#
# COMPACT_ATOMS: atom_id res chain seq x y z
N MET A 1 -14.28 -7.49 34.25
CA MET A 1 -14.22 -7.19 32.81
C MET A 1 -13.05 -6.24 32.58
N THR A 2 -11.90 -6.75 32.16
CA THR A 2 -10.74 -5.92 31.78
C THR A 2 -10.81 -5.68 30.29
N ALA A 3 -10.94 -4.41 29.88
CA ALA A 3 -10.78 -4.02 28.49
C ALA A 3 -9.33 -4.35 28.09
N ARG A 4 -9.16 -5.28 27.14
CA ARG A 4 -7.87 -5.44 26.45
C ARG A 4 -7.60 -4.10 25.76
N CYS A 5 -6.66 -3.34 26.29
CA CYS A 5 -6.04 -2.26 25.54
C CYS A 5 -5.46 -2.89 24.27
N CYS A 6 -6.04 -2.58 23.12
CA CYS A 6 -5.45 -2.95 21.84
C CYS A 6 -4.04 -2.35 21.83
N SER A 7 -3.01 -3.20 21.87
CA SER A 7 -1.66 -2.73 21.63
C SER A 7 -1.68 -1.99 20.30
N ALA A 8 -1.26 -0.71 20.29
CA ALA A 8 -1.25 0.08 19.08
C ALA A 8 -0.51 -0.72 18.00
N ILE A 9 -1.19 -1.01 16.89
CA ILE A 9 -0.57 -1.72 15.78
C ILE A 9 0.57 -0.81 15.30
N PRO A 10 1.82 -1.31 15.25
CA PRO A 10 2.93 -0.49 14.80
C PRO A 10 2.65 -0.03 13.36
N PHE A 11 2.61 1.28 13.16
CA PHE A 11 2.47 1.88 11.84
C PHE A 11 3.82 2.43 11.39
N GLN A 12 4.13 2.31 10.11
CA GLN A 12 5.32 2.88 9.51
C GLN A 12 4.90 3.70 8.29
N THR A 13 5.29 4.97 8.27
CA THR A 13 5.20 5.79 7.06
C THR A 13 6.38 5.46 6.15
N ILE A 14 6.10 5.34 4.86
CA ILE A 14 7.09 5.04 3.83
C ILE A 14 7.09 6.16 2.79
N ASN A 15 8.24 6.40 2.17
CA ASN A 15 8.37 7.36 1.07
C ASN A 15 8.08 6.68 -0.27
N GLY A 16 6.84 6.19 -0.43
CA GLY A 16 6.36 5.53 -1.64
C GLY A 16 6.55 4.01 -1.68
N LEU A 17 5.92 3.39 -2.68
CA LEU A 17 5.82 1.93 -2.82
C LEU A 17 7.13 1.26 -3.29
N ARG A 18 7.99 1.97 -4.02
CA ARG A 18 9.27 1.43 -4.49
C ARG A 18 10.16 0.92 -3.36
N HIS A 19 10.22 1.66 -2.25
CA HIS A 19 10.99 1.28 -1.06
C HIS A 19 10.52 -0.08 -0.49
N LEU A 20 9.23 -0.39 -0.62
CA LEU A 20 8.66 -1.65 -0.16
C LEU A 20 9.01 -2.83 -1.08
N ALA A 21 8.98 -2.61 -2.39
CA ALA A 21 9.30 -3.65 -3.38
C ALA A 21 10.79 -4.01 -3.36
N GLU A 22 11.67 -3.02 -3.34
CA GLU A 22 13.13 -3.22 -3.33
C GLU A 22 13.63 -3.91 -2.05
N ALA A 23 12.90 -3.78 -0.94
CA ALA A 23 13.25 -4.45 0.30
C ALA A 23 13.06 -5.98 0.25
N SER A 24 12.34 -6.51 -0.77
CA SER A 24 12.01 -7.93 -0.96
C SER A 24 11.52 -8.66 0.30
N ARG A 25 10.96 -7.90 1.26
CA ARG A 25 10.55 -8.41 2.58
C ARG A 25 9.21 -9.14 2.51
N PHE A 26 8.37 -8.80 1.55
CA PHE A 26 7.03 -9.34 1.40
C PHE A 26 6.88 -9.95 0.01
N LYS A 27 6.26 -11.13 -0.06
CA LYS A 27 6.07 -11.89 -1.31
C LYS A 27 4.79 -11.53 -2.06
N ALA A 28 3.89 -10.79 -1.43
CA ALA A 28 2.59 -10.42 -1.99
C ALA A 28 2.06 -9.17 -1.29
N TRP A 29 1.23 -8.42 -2.00
CA TRP A 29 0.69 -7.14 -1.58
C TRP A 29 -0.80 -7.07 -1.93
N PHE A 30 -1.58 -6.47 -1.04
CA PHE A 30 -2.98 -6.14 -1.30
C PHE A 30 -3.13 -4.63 -1.32
N LEU A 31 -3.60 -4.10 -2.44
CA LEU A 31 -3.94 -2.69 -2.60
C LEU A 31 -5.46 -2.56 -2.65
N ASP A 32 -5.99 -1.63 -1.87
CA ASP A 32 -7.37 -1.21 -2.00
C ASP A 32 -7.55 -0.41 -3.29
N GLN A 33 -8.74 -0.47 -3.89
CA GLN A 33 -9.03 0.10 -5.19
C GLN A 33 -9.81 1.41 -5.07
N PHE A 34 -10.91 1.41 -4.31
CA PHE A 34 -11.82 2.56 -4.22
C PHE A 34 -11.32 3.59 -3.22
N GLY A 35 -11.14 4.84 -3.65
CA GLY A 35 -10.59 5.90 -2.80
C GLY A 35 -9.07 5.85 -2.63
N VAL A 36 -8.40 4.83 -3.18
CA VAL A 36 -6.93 4.69 -3.18
C VAL A 36 -6.36 4.81 -4.59
N LEU A 37 -6.77 3.93 -5.51
CA LEU A 37 -6.28 3.94 -6.89
C LEU A 37 -7.22 4.68 -7.83
N HIS A 38 -8.52 4.68 -7.55
CA HIS A 38 -9.54 5.29 -8.39
C HIS A 38 -10.79 5.70 -7.59
N ASP A 39 -11.64 6.51 -8.24
CA ASP A 39 -12.95 6.95 -7.72
C ASP A 39 -14.13 6.07 -8.18
N GLY A 40 -13.84 4.98 -8.90
CA GLY A 40 -14.84 4.10 -9.50
C GLY A 40 -15.25 4.49 -10.92
N LYS A 41 -14.72 5.60 -11.45
CA LYS A 41 -14.87 6.01 -12.86
C LYS A 41 -13.53 6.01 -13.57
N GLN A 42 -12.49 6.54 -12.93
CA GLN A 42 -11.16 6.65 -13.50
C GLN A 42 -10.06 6.51 -12.45
N PRO A 43 -8.87 6.01 -12.84
CA PRO A 43 -7.68 6.05 -12.00
C PRO A 43 -7.32 7.48 -11.61
N TYR A 44 -6.82 7.65 -10.39
CA TYR A 44 -6.22 8.91 -9.99
C TYR A 44 -4.92 9.17 -10.77
N PRO A 45 -4.53 10.44 -10.96
CA PRO A 45 -3.27 10.78 -11.62
C PRO A 45 -2.10 10.03 -10.98
N GLY A 46 -1.32 9.33 -11.82
CA GLY A 46 -0.16 8.56 -11.39
C GLY A 46 -0.46 7.17 -10.80
N ALA A 47 -1.72 6.79 -10.58
CA ALA A 47 -2.06 5.47 -10.01
C ALA A 47 -1.60 4.31 -10.90
N ILE A 48 -1.79 4.43 -12.23
CA ILE A 48 -1.34 3.42 -13.19
C ILE A 48 0.19 3.32 -13.18
N THR A 49 0.89 4.45 -13.32
CA THR A 49 2.35 4.50 -13.32
C THR A 49 2.92 3.90 -12.04
N ALA A 50 2.38 4.26 -10.87
CA ALA A 50 2.82 3.72 -9.59
C ALA A 50 2.64 2.21 -9.51
N CYS A 51 1.50 1.66 -9.98
CA CYS A 51 1.27 0.22 -10.02
C CYS A 51 2.20 -0.49 -11.01
N THR A 52 2.44 0.08 -12.20
CA THR A 52 3.35 -0.48 -13.20
C THR A 52 4.77 -0.52 -12.66
N GLU A 53 5.29 0.60 -12.16
CA GLU A 53 6.63 0.68 -11.58
C GLU A 53 6.78 -0.28 -10.40
N PHE A 54 5.74 -0.38 -9.54
CA PHE A 54 5.76 -1.29 -8.40
C PHE A 54 5.83 -2.75 -8.83
N CYS A 55 5.03 -3.17 -9.81
CA CYS A 55 5.08 -4.53 -10.36
C CYS A 55 6.40 -4.87 -11.07
N GLU A 56 7.08 -3.87 -11.64
CA GLU A 56 8.38 -4.07 -12.29
C GLU A 56 9.51 -4.35 -11.29
N VAL A 57 9.40 -3.82 -10.06
CA VAL A 57 10.44 -3.95 -9.02
C VAL A 57 10.10 -4.96 -7.92
N SER A 58 8.92 -5.57 -7.96
CA SER A 58 8.42 -6.52 -6.94
C SER A 58 8.78 -7.97 -7.23
#